data_AF-A0A7J6RBH9-F1
#
_entry.id   AF-A0A7J6RBH9-F1
#
_cell.length_a   1.000
_cell.length_b   1.000
_cell.length_c   1.000
_cell.angle_alpha   90.00
_cell.angle_beta   90.00
_cell.angle_gamma   90.00
#
_symmetry.space_group_name_H-M   'P 1'
#
loop_
_entity.id
_entity.type
_entity.pdbx_description
1 polymer ?
#
loop_
_entity_poly.entity_id
_entity_poly.type
_entity_poly.pdbx_seq_one_letter_code
_entity_poly.pdbx_strand_id
1 'polypeptide(L)'
;MGRLVRKLRGLGVDTLELDSCEPAPLEYIAETQHRAVVVNYRTKIGKRRWCNGVKCYVLPELCNTIDQQLTAVMQEFAIEVDPDSLLGRCVSCNARDWIITTDKDMVKGQVHPMTLKLYNKFYVCGGCGKVYWEGVMFEKAVTHLRKFVNHDRLDQPVSESDESSDEQTSDERTRWARALRDGTIDSTQARKLHDRMVSEKLTEDLVHDPREKKT
;
A
#
# COMPACT_ATOMS: atom_id res chain seq x y z
N MET A 1 -16.70 4.93 -2.05
CA MET A 1 -15.95 3.71 -1.67
C MET A 1 -15.34 3.80 -0.27
N GLY A 2 -15.31 4.99 0.33
CA GLY A 2 -14.63 5.29 1.60
C GLY A 2 -14.78 4.32 2.78
N ARG A 3 -15.90 3.62 2.96
CA ARG A 3 -15.99 2.60 4.02
C ARG A 3 -15.08 1.40 3.76
N LEU A 4 -15.04 0.88 2.54
CA LEU A 4 -14.15 -0.20 2.14
C LEU A 4 -12.67 0.24 2.25
N VAL A 5 -12.37 1.43 1.72
CA VAL A 5 -11.02 2.03 1.76
C VAL A 5 -10.51 2.13 3.20
N ARG A 6 -11.33 2.64 4.13
CA ARG A 6 -10.95 2.74 5.54
C ARG A 6 -10.67 1.37 6.16
N LYS A 7 -11.41 0.32 5.80
CA LYS A 7 -11.16 -1.04 6.31
C LYS A 7 -9.88 -1.63 5.74
N LEU A 8 -9.63 -1.50 4.44
CA LEU A 8 -8.38 -1.92 3.82
C LEU A 8 -7.16 -1.25 4.48
N ARG A 9 -7.21 0.08 4.65
CA ARG A 9 -6.17 0.82 5.39
C ARG A 9 -6.05 0.37 6.85
N GLY A 10 -7.18 0.05 7.48
CA GLY A 10 -7.21 -0.51 8.84
C GLY A 10 -6.56 -1.89 8.93
N LEU A 11 -6.59 -2.69 7.87
CA LEU A 11 -5.83 -3.94 7.75
C LEU A 11 -4.37 -3.71 7.32
N GLY A 12 -3.89 -2.46 7.28
CA GLY A 12 -2.51 -2.15 6.87
C GLY A 12 -2.26 -2.12 5.35
N VAL A 13 -3.30 -2.37 4.53
CA VAL A 13 -3.21 -2.39 3.07
C VAL A 13 -3.04 -0.99 2.51
N ASP A 14 -2.09 -0.83 1.59
CA ASP A 14 -1.84 0.44 0.89
C ASP A 14 -2.97 0.78 -0.07
N THR A 15 -3.87 1.67 0.33
CA THR A 15 -5.08 1.99 -0.45
C THR A 15 -5.25 3.48 -0.66
N LEU A 16 -5.28 3.90 -1.92
CA LEU A 16 -5.63 5.26 -2.32
C LEU A 16 -7.10 5.31 -2.74
N GLU A 17 -7.80 6.37 -2.31
CA GLU A 17 -9.12 6.72 -2.84
C GLU A 17 -8.91 7.97 -3.68
N LEU A 18 -9.36 7.91 -4.94
CA LEU A 18 -9.28 9.02 -5.88
C LEU A 18 -10.69 9.57 -6.06
N ASP A 19 -10.82 10.89 -5.96
CA ASP A 19 -12.10 11.58 -6.15
C ASP A 19 -12.50 11.65 -7.63
N SER A 20 -11.51 11.55 -8.54
CA SER A 20 -11.74 11.53 -9.97
C SER A 20 -12.15 10.13 -10.45
N CYS A 21 -13.26 10.09 -11.17
CA CYS A 21 -13.73 8.91 -11.91
C CYS A 21 -13.18 8.87 -13.35
N GLU A 22 -12.17 9.69 -13.66
CA GLU A 22 -11.55 9.68 -14.97
C GLU A 22 -10.61 8.48 -15.14
N PRO A 23 -10.76 7.67 -16.20
CA PRO A 23 -9.92 6.49 -16.40
C PRO A 23 -8.44 6.80 -16.57
N ALA A 24 -8.07 7.90 -17.26
CA ALA A 24 -6.67 8.17 -17.60
C ALA A 24 -5.78 8.44 -16.35
N PRO A 25 -6.19 9.27 -15.37
CA PRO A 25 -5.45 9.39 -14.11
C PRO A 25 -5.36 8.09 -13.31
N LEU A 26 -6.43 7.27 -13.32
CA LEU A 26 -6.45 5.96 -12.66
C LEU A 26 -5.43 5.01 -13.28
N GLU A 27 -5.45 4.87 -14.61
CA GLU A 27 -4.53 4.03 -15.38
C GLU A 27 -3.07 4.48 -15.15
N TYR A 28 -2.80 5.80 -15.23
CA TYR A 28 -1.46 6.35 -14.99
C TYR A 28 -0.93 6.06 -13.58
N ILE A 29 -1.73 6.29 -12.54
CA ILE A 29 -1.32 6.02 -11.15
C ILE A 29 -1.15 4.51 -10.93
N ALA A 30 -2.06 3.70 -11.46
CA ALA A 30 -2.00 2.25 -11.32
C ALA A 30 -0.73 1.67 -11.96
N GLU A 31 -0.39 2.12 -13.16
CA GLU A 31 0.82 1.70 -13.86
C GLU A 31 2.08 2.19 -13.15
N THR A 32 2.20 3.49 -12.90
CA THR A 32 3.43 4.10 -12.35
C THR A 32 3.72 3.71 -10.90
N GLN A 33 2.69 3.38 -10.12
CA GLN A 33 2.85 2.98 -8.72
C GLN A 33 2.65 1.48 -8.50
N HIS A 34 2.51 0.70 -9.58
CA HIS A 34 2.28 -0.74 -9.54
C HIS A 34 1.08 -1.14 -8.65
N ARG A 35 -0.04 -0.42 -8.82
CA ARG A 35 -1.27 -0.63 -8.04
C ARG A 35 -2.32 -1.33 -8.88
N ALA A 36 -3.12 -2.15 -8.21
CA ALA A 36 -4.38 -2.60 -8.79
C ALA A 36 -5.48 -1.56 -8.59
N VAL A 37 -6.45 -1.54 -9.50
CA VAL A 37 -7.63 -0.68 -9.41
C VAL A 37 -8.82 -1.50 -8.94
N VAL A 38 -9.53 -1.01 -7.92
CA VAL A 38 -10.79 -1.61 -7.46
C VAL A 38 -11.93 -0.63 -7.74
N VAL A 39 -12.93 -1.09 -8.48
CA VAL A 39 -14.11 -0.28 -8.82
C VAL A 39 -15.40 -0.95 -8.37
N ASN A 40 -16.44 -0.15 -8.13
CA ASN A 40 -17.78 -0.68 -7.90
C ASN A 40 -18.39 -1.17 -9.22
N TYR A 41 -19.12 -2.29 -9.21
CA TYR A 41 -19.89 -2.79 -10.35
C TYR A 41 -20.80 -1.75 -11.02
N ARG A 42 -21.32 -0.79 -10.23
CA ARG A 42 -22.23 0.25 -10.73
C ARG A 42 -21.54 1.32 -11.59
N THR A 43 -20.21 1.36 -11.60
CA THR A 43 -19.46 2.39 -12.34
C THR A 43 -19.33 2.01 -13.81
N LYS A 44 -19.46 3.00 -14.71
CA LYS A 44 -19.15 2.82 -16.14
C LYS A 44 -17.68 2.40 -16.37
N ILE A 45 -16.80 2.78 -15.44
CA ILE A 45 -15.37 2.44 -15.44
C ILE A 45 -15.16 0.91 -15.40
N GLY A 46 -15.97 0.17 -14.64
CA GLY A 46 -15.84 -1.29 -14.55
C GLY A 46 -16.09 -2.04 -15.87
N LYS A 47 -16.70 -1.40 -16.87
CA LYS A 47 -16.95 -1.98 -18.20
C LYS A 47 -15.88 -1.62 -19.24
N ARG A 48 -14.87 -0.84 -18.86
CA ARG A 48 -13.82 -0.36 -19.76
C ARG A 48 -12.75 -1.43 -19.98
N ARG A 49 -12.13 -1.41 -21.16
CA ARG A 49 -10.89 -2.14 -21.45
C ARG A 49 -9.70 -1.38 -20.85
N TRP A 50 -9.01 -2.02 -19.91
CA TRP A 50 -7.82 -1.47 -19.27
C TRP A 50 -6.58 -1.66 -20.14
N CYS A 51 -5.64 -0.73 -20.04
CA CYS A 51 -4.41 -0.68 -20.81
C CYS A 51 -3.20 -1.06 -19.94
N ASN A 52 -2.05 -1.30 -20.57
CA ASN A 52 -0.73 -1.39 -19.92
C ASN A 52 -0.61 -2.41 -18.77
N GLY A 53 -1.38 -3.50 -18.83
CA GLY A 53 -1.33 -4.55 -17.80
C GLY A 53 -1.90 -4.14 -16.44
N VAL A 54 -2.57 -3.00 -16.34
CA VAL A 54 -3.24 -2.57 -15.10
C VAL A 54 -4.30 -3.58 -14.71
N LYS A 55 -4.10 -4.26 -13.57
CA LYS A 55 -5.09 -5.16 -13.00
C LYS A 55 -6.25 -4.33 -12.45
N CYS A 56 -7.43 -4.48 -13.03
CA CYS A 56 -8.66 -3.91 -12.50
C CYS A 56 -9.59 -5.02 -12.01
N TYR A 57 -10.06 -4.84 -10.78
CA TYR A 57 -11.08 -5.68 -10.18
C TYR A 57 -12.38 -4.90 -10.02
N VAL A 58 -13.45 -5.45 -10.60
CA VAL A 58 -14.81 -4.96 -10.43
C VAL A 58 -15.43 -5.76 -9.30
N LEU A 59 -15.78 -5.08 -8.20
CA LEU A 59 -16.46 -5.72 -7.07
C LEU A 59 -17.73 -6.44 -7.56
N PRO A 60 -18.00 -7.69 -7.13
CA PRO A 60 -19.20 -8.40 -7.54
C PRO A 60 -20.48 -7.66 -7.12
N GLU A 61 -21.51 -7.71 -7.97
CA GLU A 61 -22.81 -7.07 -7.69
C GLU A 61 -23.47 -7.60 -6.41
N LEU A 62 -23.26 -8.90 -6.12
CA LEU A 62 -23.81 -9.57 -4.94
C LEU A 62 -23.12 -9.17 -3.62
N CYS A 63 -21.95 -8.50 -3.68
CA CYS A 63 -21.26 -7.99 -2.49
C CYS A 63 -21.89 -6.68 -2.02
N ASN A 64 -23.02 -6.79 -1.31
CA ASN A 64 -23.83 -5.66 -0.86
C ASN A 64 -23.40 -5.10 0.51
N THR A 65 -22.64 -5.86 1.31
CA THR A 65 -22.05 -5.38 2.57
C THR A 65 -20.58 -4.99 2.41
N ILE A 66 -20.08 -4.13 3.30
CA ILE A 66 -18.67 -3.72 3.29
C ILE A 66 -17.75 -4.91 3.60
N ASP A 67 -18.16 -5.81 4.48
CA ASP A 67 -17.35 -6.96 4.86
C ASP A 67 -17.24 -7.96 3.70
N GLN A 68 -18.33 -8.20 2.94
CA GLN A 68 -18.26 -8.99 1.71
C GLN A 68 -17.36 -8.36 0.66
N GLN A 69 -17.45 -7.03 0.47
CA GLN A 69 -16.56 -6.33 -0.47
C GLN A 69 -15.10 -6.42 -0.04
N LEU A 70 -14.83 -6.30 1.25
CA LEU A 70 -13.50 -6.45 1.82
C LEU A 70 -12.94 -7.86 1.57
N THR A 71 -13.73 -8.91 1.90
CA THR A 71 -13.36 -10.30 1.64
C THR A 71 -13.11 -10.55 0.16
N ALA A 72 -13.97 -10.05 -0.73
CA ALA A 72 -13.81 -10.22 -2.17
C ALA A 72 -12.50 -9.61 -2.69
N VAL A 73 -12.15 -8.41 -2.23
CA VAL A 73 -10.85 -7.78 -2.57
C VAL A 73 -9.69 -8.59 -2.01
N MET A 74 -9.77 -9.01 -0.75
CA MET A 74 -8.69 -9.80 -0.13
C MET A 74 -8.43 -11.10 -0.87
N GLN A 75 -9.49 -11.80 -1.28
CA GLN A 75 -9.39 -13.05 -2.04
C GLN A 75 -8.83 -12.83 -3.44
N GLU A 76 -9.34 -11.84 -4.18
CA GLU A 76 -8.90 -11.54 -5.55
C GLU A 76 -7.40 -11.19 -5.64
N PHE A 77 -6.89 -10.52 -4.62
CA PHE A 77 -5.50 -10.05 -4.58
C PHE A 77 -4.62 -10.88 -3.66
N ALA A 78 -5.12 -12.00 -3.13
CA ALA A 78 -4.42 -12.86 -2.17
C ALA A 78 -3.76 -12.03 -1.05
N ILE A 79 -4.51 -11.08 -0.48
CA ILE A 79 -3.99 -10.17 0.54
C ILE A 79 -3.87 -10.92 1.85
N GLU A 80 -2.65 -11.12 2.28
CA GLU A 80 -2.33 -11.61 3.60
C GLU A 80 -2.20 -10.46 4.60
N VAL A 81 -2.93 -10.56 5.72
CA VAL A 81 -2.93 -9.53 6.76
C VAL A 81 -2.16 -10.04 7.96
N ASP A 82 -1.05 -9.37 8.24
CA ASP A 82 -0.27 -9.55 9.46
C ASP A 82 -1.03 -8.92 10.65
N PRO A 83 -1.23 -9.63 11.78
CA PRO A 83 -1.77 -9.04 13.00
C PRO A 83 -1.12 -7.70 13.40
N ASP A 84 0.20 -7.57 13.20
CA ASP A 84 0.96 -6.37 13.59
C ASP A 84 0.77 -5.20 12.61
N SER A 85 0.20 -5.46 11.43
CA SER A 85 -0.13 -4.42 10.46
C SER A 85 -1.45 -3.70 10.73
N LEU A 86 -2.26 -4.23 11.66
CA LEU A 86 -3.55 -3.65 12.01
C LEU A 86 -3.40 -2.22 12.52
N LEU A 87 -4.16 -1.31 11.90
CA LEU A 87 -4.16 0.12 12.19
C LEU A 87 -2.77 0.79 12.02
N GLY A 88 -1.82 0.11 11.37
CA GLY A 88 -0.50 0.66 11.07
C GLY A 88 -0.52 1.77 10.00
N ARG A 89 -1.66 1.97 9.32
CA ARG A 89 -1.90 3.09 8.40
C ARG A 89 -3.03 3.97 8.89
N CYS A 90 -2.90 5.27 8.60
CA CYS A 90 -3.99 6.21 8.84
C CYS A 90 -5.19 5.84 7.97
N VAL A 91 -6.29 5.43 8.60
CA VAL A 91 -7.54 5.11 7.90
C VAL A 91 -8.07 6.27 7.06
N SER A 92 -7.68 7.52 7.38
CA SER A 92 -8.09 8.70 6.64
C SER A 92 -7.24 9.01 5.42
N CYS A 93 -5.91 8.89 5.49
CA CYS A 93 -5.01 9.38 4.44
C CYS A 93 -4.01 8.35 3.91
N ASN A 94 -4.01 7.11 4.43
CA ASN A 94 -3.12 6.01 4.05
C ASN A 94 -1.65 6.12 4.52
N ALA A 95 -1.24 7.23 5.14
CA ALA A 95 0.11 7.41 5.67
C ALA A 95 0.46 6.39 6.77
N ARG A 96 1.74 6.03 6.87
CA ARG A 96 2.31 5.18 7.93
C ARG A 96 3.07 5.95 9.01
N ASP A 97 3.22 7.25 8.82
CA ASP A 97 3.94 8.11 9.75
C ASP A 97 3.06 8.44 10.95
N TRP A 98 3.56 8.13 12.14
CA TRP A 98 2.85 8.26 13.41
C TRP A 98 3.74 8.95 14.44
N ILE A 99 3.22 10.04 14.99
CA ILE A 99 3.79 10.69 16.16
C ILE A 99 3.01 10.21 17.37
N ILE A 100 3.68 9.44 18.23
CA ILE A 100 3.11 8.98 19.50
C ILE A 100 3.45 10.03 20.55
N THR A 101 2.44 10.61 21.19
CA THR A 101 2.65 11.65 22.20
C THR A 101 1.79 11.41 23.44
N THR A 102 2.35 11.75 24.60
CA THR A 102 1.63 11.88 25.87
C THR A 102 1.41 13.34 26.27
N ASP A 103 1.92 14.28 25.47
CA ASP A 103 1.69 15.70 25.66
C ASP A 103 0.27 16.06 25.20
N LYS A 104 -0.57 16.43 26.16
CA LYS A 104 -1.97 16.79 25.93
C LYS A 104 -2.11 18.14 25.25
N ASP A 105 -1.13 19.03 25.37
CA ASP A 105 -1.18 20.34 24.72
C ASP A 105 -0.98 20.20 23.20
N MET A 106 -0.20 19.22 22.73
CA MET A 106 -0.05 18.92 21.30
C MET A 106 -1.36 18.53 20.59
N VAL A 107 -2.29 17.90 21.32
CA VAL A 107 -3.55 17.38 20.75
C VAL A 107 -4.77 18.18 21.19
N LYS A 108 -4.56 19.23 22.00
CA LYS A 108 -5.61 20.11 22.50
C LYS A 108 -6.31 20.82 21.35
N GLY A 109 -7.63 20.92 21.43
CA GLY A 109 -8.46 21.52 20.37
C GLY A 109 -8.78 20.58 19.19
N GLN A 110 -8.07 19.45 19.05
CA GLN A 110 -8.40 18.41 18.05
C GLN A 110 -9.24 17.27 18.64
N VAL A 111 -9.17 17.06 19.95
CA VAL A 111 -9.98 16.06 20.67
C VAL A 111 -10.85 16.73 21.73
N HIS A 112 -11.95 16.06 22.07
CA HIS A 112 -12.88 16.56 23.09
C HIS A 112 -12.17 16.69 24.46
N PRO A 113 -12.45 17.72 25.28
CA PRO A 113 -11.78 17.90 26.58
C PRO A 113 -11.89 16.71 27.53
N MET A 114 -13.01 15.97 27.47
CA MET A 114 -13.18 14.74 28.25
C MET A 114 -12.22 13.63 27.80
N THR A 115 -11.91 13.54 26.50
CA THR A 115 -10.92 12.58 25.98
C THR A 115 -9.54 12.86 26.58
N LEU A 116 -9.16 14.14 26.69
CA LEU A 116 -7.91 14.54 27.36
C LEU A 116 -7.87 14.16 28.84
N LYS A 117 -9.03 14.04 29.51
CA LYS A 117 -9.09 13.61 30.91
C LYS A 117 -8.95 12.09 31.03
N LEU A 118 -9.52 11.35 30.09
CA LEU A 118 -9.61 9.88 30.14
C LEU A 118 -8.38 9.16 29.56
N TYR A 119 -7.68 9.78 28.61
CA TYR A 119 -6.59 9.14 27.88
C TYR A 119 -5.30 9.97 27.96
N ASN A 120 -4.17 9.27 28.02
CA ASN A 120 -2.83 9.87 28.14
C ASN A 120 -1.91 9.55 26.95
N LYS A 121 -2.31 8.65 26.04
CA LYS A 121 -1.51 8.26 24.87
C LYS A 121 -2.31 8.55 23.61
N PHE A 122 -1.72 9.35 22.72
CA PHE A 122 -2.32 9.77 21.47
C PHE A 122 -1.41 9.43 20.30
N TYR A 123 -2.03 9.13 19.16
CA TYR A 123 -1.36 8.85 17.89
C TYR A 123 -1.77 9.94 16.90
N VAL A 124 -0.81 10.75 16.49
CA VAL A 124 -1.03 11.82 15.51
C VAL A 124 -0.46 11.36 14.17
N CYS A 125 -1.30 11.37 13.13
CA CYS A 125 -0.87 11.01 11.79
C CYS A 125 0.06 12.09 11.22
N GLY A 126 1.29 11.73 10.83
CA GLY A 126 2.23 12.65 10.17
C GLY A 126 1.76 13.15 8.81
N GLY A 127 0.92 12.37 8.10
CA GLY A 127 0.38 12.77 6.80
C GLY A 127 -0.76 13.80 6.84
N CYS A 128 -1.77 13.62 7.70
CA CYS A 128 -2.96 14.49 7.72
C CYS A 128 -3.27 15.13 9.08
N GLY A 129 -2.41 14.94 10.08
CA GLY A 129 -2.55 15.54 11.42
C GLY A 129 -3.65 14.96 12.29
N LYS A 130 -4.46 14.00 11.81
CA LYS A 130 -5.55 13.42 12.61
C LYS A 130 -5.03 12.73 13.87
N VAL A 131 -5.74 12.96 14.96
CA VAL A 131 -5.45 12.39 16.28
C VAL A 131 -6.33 11.16 16.55
N TYR A 132 -5.70 10.09 17.02
CA TYR A 132 -6.32 8.83 17.42
C TYR A 132 -5.88 8.45 18.84
N TRP A 133 -6.66 7.60 19.51
CA TRP A 133 -6.35 7.08 20.84
C TRP A 133 -7.02 5.70 21.02
N GLU A 134 -6.48 4.91 21.94
CA GLU A 134 -6.98 3.57 22.27
C GLU A 134 -8.20 3.66 23.20
N GLY A 135 -9.35 4.00 22.62
CA GLY A 135 -10.64 3.99 23.32
C GLY A 135 -11.59 2.91 22.77
N VAL A 136 -12.86 2.99 23.18
CA VAL A 136 -13.91 2.03 22.77
C VAL A 136 -14.00 1.84 21.24
N MET A 137 -13.80 2.91 20.46
CA MET A 137 -13.84 2.82 19.00
C MET A 137 -12.62 2.10 18.41
N PHE A 138 -11.45 2.23 19.05
CA PHE A 138 -10.25 1.49 18.69
C PHE A 138 -10.46 -0.01 18.94
N GLU A 139 -10.94 -0.39 20.13
CA GLU A 139 -11.22 -1.79 20.48
C GLU A 139 -12.23 -2.43 19.54
N LYS A 140 -13.32 -1.71 19.22
CA LYS A 140 -14.32 -2.16 18.23
C LYS A 140 -13.71 -2.35 16.84
N ALA A 141 -12.85 -1.42 16.41
CA ALA A 141 -12.18 -1.51 15.12
C ALA A 141 -11.24 -2.72 15.09
N VAL A 142 -10.36 -2.88 16.08
CA VAL A 142 -9.42 -4.01 16.18
C VAL A 142 -10.17 -5.34 16.23
N THR A 143 -11.21 -5.45 17.06
CA THR A 143 -12.02 -6.68 17.19
C THR A 143 -12.70 -7.03 15.86
N HIS A 144 -13.19 -6.04 15.12
CA HIS A 144 -13.77 -6.28 13.79
C HIS A 144 -12.72 -6.71 12.77
N LEU A 145 -11.58 -6.00 12.71
CA LEU A 145 -10.52 -6.24 11.74
C LEU A 145 -9.79 -7.58 11.95
N ARG A 146 -9.67 -8.04 13.20
CA ARG A 146 -9.08 -9.35 13.53
C ARG A 146 -9.77 -10.53 12.87
N LYS A 147 -11.05 -10.39 12.47
CA LYS A 147 -11.78 -11.42 11.70
C LYS A 147 -11.19 -11.69 10.33
N PHE A 148 -10.33 -10.81 9.83
CA PHE A 148 -9.72 -10.85 8.50
C PHE A 148 -8.20 -11.06 8.59
N VAL A 149 -7.67 -11.37 9.77
CA VAL A 149 -6.24 -11.68 9.94
C VAL A 149 -6.01 -13.16 9.65
N ASN A 150 -4.91 -13.48 8.98
CA ASN A 150 -4.56 -14.88 8.72
C ASN A 150 -4.15 -15.55 10.04
N HIS A 151 -4.84 -16.61 10.43
CA HIS A 151 -4.59 -17.30 11.70
C HIS A 151 -3.37 -18.24 11.70
N ASP A 152 -2.71 -18.44 10.56
CA ASP A 152 -1.57 -19.36 10.42
C ASP A 152 -0.30 -18.92 11.19
N ARG A 153 -0.31 -17.75 11.85
CA ARG A 153 0.80 -17.23 12.68
C ARG A 153 0.54 -17.15 14.18
N LEU A 154 -0.66 -17.50 14.68
CA LEU A 154 -0.95 -17.40 16.11
C LEU A 154 -0.34 -18.54 16.96
N ASP A 155 0.14 -19.63 16.33
CA ASP A 155 0.62 -20.83 17.00
C ASP A 155 2.08 -21.23 16.67
N GLN A 156 2.89 -20.36 16.07
CA GLN A 156 4.31 -20.70 15.86
C GLN A 156 5.15 -20.30 17.10
N PRO A 157 5.70 -21.26 17.86
CA PRO A 157 6.68 -20.94 18.89
C PRO A 157 7.93 -20.36 18.21
N VAL A 158 8.43 -19.27 18.77
CA VAL A 158 9.68 -18.63 18.36
C VAL A 158 10.81 -19.62 18.70
N SER A 159 11.25 -20.40 17.73
CA SER A 159 12.51 -21.15 17.84
C SER A 159 13.63 -20.25 17.34
N GLU A 160 14.52 -19.88 18.26
CA GLU A 160 15.87 -19.40 17.94
C GLU A 160 16.64 -20.47 17.15
N SER A 161 17.63 -20.02 16.37
CA SER A 161 18.52 -20.74 15.42
C SER A 161 17.94 -20.90 14.00
N ASP A 162 18.58 -20.47 12.90
CA ASP A 162 20.01 -20.47 12.59
C ASP A 162 20.44 -19.31 11.68
N GLU A 163 21.60 -18.74 12.00
CA GLU A 163 22.48 -18.08 11.04
C GLU A 163 23.01 -19.13 10.04
N SER A 164 22.83 -18.92 8.74
CA SER A 164 23.93 -18.87 7.76
C SER A 164 23.47 -19.05 6.31
N SER A 165 24.18 -18.33 5.43
CA SER A 165 24.39 -18.55 3.99
C SER A 165 23.20 -18.42 3.04
N ASP A 166 23.14 -17.29 2.33
CA ASP A 166 23.53 -17.29 0.91
C ASP A 166 23.79 -15.86 0.43
N GLU A 167 25.07 -15.53 0.45
CA GLU A 167 25.69 -14.35 -0.13
C GLU A 167 26.00 -14.66 -1.61
N GLN A 168 25.96 -13.63 -2.47
CA GLN A 168 26.50 -13.59 -3.84
C GLN A 168 25.56 -14.02 -4.98
N THR A 169 24.72 -13.07 -5.44
CA THR A 169 24.39 -12.88 -6.89
C THR A 169 23.56 -11.60 -7.19
N SER A 170 23.17 -10.80 -6.19
CA SER A 170 22.19 -9.70 -6.36
C SER A 170 22.79 -8.27 -6.44
N ASP A 171 24.10 -8.09 -6.29
CA ASP A 171 24.65 -6.78 -5.91
C ASP A 171 24.85 -5.76 -7.05
N GLU A 172 24.80 -6.16 -8.32
CA GLU A 172 24.99 -5.19 -9.42
C GLU A 172 23.67 -4.52 -9.87
N ARG A 173 22.54 -5.23 -9.82
CA ARG A 173 21.23 -4.67 -10.24
C ARG A 173 20.63 -3.69 -9.24
N THR A 174 21.13 -3.68 -8.00
CA THR A 174 20.50 -3.00 -6.85
C THR A 174 21.26 -1.75 -6.41
N ARG A 175 22.37 -1.42 -7.09
CA ARG A 175 23.29 -0.35 -6.70
C ARG A 175 22.70 1.06 -6.87
N TRP A 176 21.90 1.30 -7.91
CA TRP A 176 21.28 2.60 -8.17
C TRP A 176 20.05 2.86 -7.29
N ALA A 177 19.30 1.82 -6.93
CA ALA A 177 18.17 1.92 -6.01
C ALA A 177 18.63 2.30 -4.60
N ARG A 178 19.87 1.93 -4.21
CA ARG A 178 20.51 2.47 -2.99
C ARG A 178 20.91 3.93 -3.19
N ALA A 179 21.55 4.28 -4.30
CA ALA A 179 22.00 5.66 -4.61
C ALA A 179 20.88 6.73 -4.66
N LEU A 180 19.64 6.32 -4.98
CA LEU A 180 18.44 7.19 -4.92
C LEU A 180 17.85 7.30 -3.51
N ARG A 181 18.09 6.30 -2.65
CA ARG A 181 17.61 6.29 -1.25
C ARG A 181 18.57 7.00 -0.30
N ASP A 182 19.87 7.02 -0.61
CA ASP A 182 20.90 7.70 0.17
C ASP A 182 21.14 9.16 -0.27
N GLY A 183 20.47 9.63 -1.33
CA GLY A 183 20.49 11.03 -1.78
C GLY A 183 21.75 11.42 -2.56
N THR A 184 22.54 10.45 -3.01
CA THR A 184 23.82 10.68 -3.70
C THR A 184 23.63 11.23 -5.12
N ILE A 185 22.45 11.04 -5.73
CA ILE A 185 22.08 11.59 -7.04
C ILE A 185 20.69 12.22 -7.00
N ASP A 186 20.51 13.33 -7.74
CA ASP A 186 19.19 13.96 -7.87
C ASP A 186 18.33 13.31 -8.98
N SER A 187 17.04 13.65 -9.00
CA SER A 187 16.07 13.11 -9.94
C SER A 187 16.38 13.40 -11.41
N THR A 188 17.14 14.45 -11.70
CA THR A 188 17.57 14.84 -13.05
C THR A 188 18.76 14.01 -13.50
N GLN A 189 19.71 13.74 -12.60
CA GLN A 189 20.84 12.84 -12.83
C GLN A 189 20.39 11.39 -13.01
N ALA A 190 19.43 10.93 -12.19
CA ALA A 190 18.83 9.61 -12.31
C ALA A 190 18.13 9.41 -13.67
N ARG A 191 17.43 10.44 -14.17
CA ARG A 191 16.74 10.40 -15.48
C ARG A 191 17.72 10.31 -16.65
N LYS A 192 18.82 11.08 -16.62
CA LYS A 192 19.87 10.99 -17.65
C LYS A 192 20.57 9.62 -17.68
N LEU A 193 20.77 9.00 -16.52
CA LEU A 193 21.36 7.67 -16.43
C LEU A 193 20.43 6.60 -17.01
N HIS A 194 19.13 6.69 -16.67
CA HIS A 194 18.09 5.82 -17.22
C HIS A 194 18.00 5.93 -18.74
N ASP A 195 17.95 7.15 -19.28
CA ASP A 195 17.85 7.37 -20.72
C ASP A 195 19.07 6.83 -21.48
N ARG A 196 20.28 6.92 -20.90
CA ARG A 196 21.50 6.32 -21.46
C ARG A 196 21.45 4.79 -21.48
N MET A 197 20.99 4.17 -20.39
CA MET A 197 20.89 2.72 -20.28
C MET A 197 19.79 2.13 -21.18
N VAL A 198 18.66 2.82 -21.31
CA VAL A 198 17.60 2.43 -22.27
C VAL A 198 18.14 2.49 -23.70
N SER A 199 18.95 3.50 -24.01
CA SER A 199 19.62 3.60 -25.31
C SER A 199 20.65 2.49 -25.54
N GLU A 200 21.46 2.13 -24.54
CA GLU A 200 22.47 1.05 -24.61
C GLU A 200 21.80 -0.34 -24.73
N LYS A 201 20.69 -0.56 -24.03
CA LYS A 201 19.93 -1.81 -24.07
C LYS A 201 19.16 -1.99 -25.39
N LEU A 202 18.61 -0.89 -25.93
CA LEU A 202 18.05 -0.87 -27.28
C LEU A 202 19.12 -1.20 -28.34
N THR A 203 20.38 -0.78 -28.14
CA THR A 203 21.47 -1.14 -29.05
C THR A 203 21.91 -2.60 -28.91
N GLU A 204 21.90 -3.18 -27.70
CA GLU A 204 22.17 -4.61 -27.49
C GLU A 204 21.06 -5.50 -28.09
N ASP A 205 19.79 -5.12 -27.90
CA ASP A 205 18.64 -5.86 -28.43
C ASP A 205 18.56 -5.80 -29.97
N LEU A 206 19.05 -4.71 -30.59
CA LEU A 206 19.20 -4.60 -32.05
C LEU A 206 20.38 -5.41 -32.61
N VAL A 207 21.42 -5.67 -31.81
CA VAL A 207 22.57 -6.51 -32.19
C VAL A 207 22.29 -8.01 -31.98
N HIS A 208 21.23 -8.36 -31.25
CA HIS A 208 20.87 -9.74 -30.90
C HIS A 208 19.57 -10.27 -31.54
N ASP A 209 19.01 -9.63 -32.59
CA ASP A 209 17.87 -10.19 -33.33
C ASP A 209 18.26 -11.53 -34.01
N PRO A 210 17.72 -12.69 -33.58
CA PRO A 210 18.07 -14.00 -34.14
C PRO A 210 17.43 -14.26 -35.51
N ARG A 211 16.70 -13.30 -36.10
CA ARG A 211 15.93 -13.50 -37.34
C ARG A 211 16.72 -13.34 -38.64
N GLU A 212 18.01 -13.00 -38.61
CA GLU A 212 18.86 -12.90 -39.81
C GLU A 212 19.87 -14.06 -40.00
N LYS A 213 19.70 -15.22 -39.34
CA LYS A 213 20.50 -16.42 -39.65
C LYS A 213 19.65 -17.63 -40.03
N LYS A 214 18.81 -17.45 -41.05
CA LYS A 214 18.32 -18.55 -41.90
C LYS A 214 18.24 -18.07 -43.35
N THR A 215 19.36 -18.12 -44.04
CA THR A 215 19.45 -18.30 -45.50
C THR A 215 20.67 -19.15 -45.80
#